data_AF-A0A858R4K7-F1
#
_entry.id   AF-A0A858R4K7-F1
#
_cell.length_a   1.000
_cell.length_b   1.000
_cell.length_c   1.000
_cell.angle_alpha   90.00
_cell.angle_beta   90.00
_cell.angle_gamma   90.00
#
_symmetry.space_group_name_H-M   'P 1'
#
loop_
_entity.id
_entity.type
_entity.pdbx_description
1 polymer ?
#
loop_
_entity_poly.entity_id
_entity_poly.type
_entity_poly.pdbx_seq_one_letter_code
_entity_poly.pdbx_strand_id
1 'polypeptide(L)'
;MLAPRPRTAARRIAALVASGLLATAVAAPALAQKSVTLFTLTDPRGDDSGAGSLAYPLRPDMQRGDLDLLSLSAEMASGGTWFTATFAQPIRNPADAVGTTGPEPLDRQARLGFYTFNLDLYIDTDRKPGSGNTAVVPGRGVTVDRRDAWEKAVILTPRPDIARIVMVKNAQRILEEQRRAQTGVVTGQDLSTIEKTVEKTVDQRYFFPTQVQVRNREIRFFVPDQFLGGKANPAWAYTGIVTGAAVEQTQSALDLPFKTDAFSVFMLPVVQGRSELGFGTGGRSDPNQPPVVDVLNGDAALQKRMLEDYDAVSGRLARLVGTVPTGRNQSAWEPWQGATAVAGAGTAGSAPQAPKALALSEREAAAALSGTPLLPAPAADLAAPAPAAPSAVQGLVSPPGERKTVAQRLRELSELRQQNVITEEEYQDARRRILSGV
;
A
#
# COMPACT_ATOMS: atom_id res chain seq x y z
N MET A 1 0.17 41.60 101.63
CA MET A 1 0.36 40.24 102.17
C MET A 1 1.55 39.61 101.44
N LEU A 2 2.51 39.09 102.19
CA LEU A 2 3.86 38.69 101.78
C LEU A 2 3.90 37.53 100.75
N ALA A 3 5.03 37.45 100.04
CA ALA A 3 5.42 36.59 98.91
C ALA A 3 5.38 35.05 99.19
N PRO A 4 5.63 34.18 98.17
CA PRO A 4 7.01 33.97 97.66
C PRO A 4 7.18 33.73 96.14
N ARG A 5 8.33 34.19 95.61
CA ARG A 5 9.16 33.50 94.59
C ARG A 5 10.27 32.71 95.36
N PRO A 6 11.17 31.88 94.76
CA PRO A 6 11.45 31.55 93.34
C PRO A 6 11.64 30.02 93.08
N ARG A 7 11.86 29.55 91.85
CA ARG A 7 13.21 29.18 91.34
C ARG A 7 13.21 28.91 89.83
N THR A 8 14.28 29.42 89.24
CA THR A 8 14.81 29.39 87.88
C THR A 8 15.08 28.00 87.30
N ALA A 9 14.86 27.85 85.98
CA ALA A 9 15.79 27.13 85.10
C ALA A 9 15.66 27.66 83.66
N ALA A 10 16.80 28.04 83.10
CA ALA A 10 16.98 28.64 81.79
C ALA A 10 17.30 27.61 80.70
N ARG A 11 16.90 27.89 79.45
CA ARG A 11 17.63 27.66 78.17
C ARG A 11 16.68 28.02 77.02
N ARG A 12 16.87 29.14 76.33
CA ARG A 12 17.78 29.43 75.20
C ARG A 12 17.46 28.66 73.91
N ILE A 13 17.10 29.45 72.88
CA ILE A 13 17.41 29.30 71.42
C ILE A 13 16.54 28.24 70.72
N ALA A 14 15.83 28.46 69.61
CA ALA A 14 16.10 29.32 68.45
C ALA A 14 14.82 29.86 67.80
N ALA A 15 14.97 31.02 67.18
CA ALA A 15 14.09 31.50 66.12
C ALA A 15 14.35 30.73 64.82
N LEU A 16 13.31 30.43 64.05
CA LEU A 16 13.35 30.60 62.61
C LEU A 16 11.95 30.94 62.09
N VAL A 17 11.79 32.21 61.77
CA VAL A 17 10.75 32.71 60.87
C VAL A 17 11.14 32.25 59.46
N ALA A 18 10.25 31.54 58.77
CA ALA A 18 10.32 31.40 57.33
C ALA A 18 8.91 31.59 56.78
N SER A 19 8.72 32.78 56.20
CA SER A 19 7.53 33.27 55.53
C SER A 19 7.01 32.28 54.50
N GLY A 20 5.74 31.90 54.63
CA GLY A 20 5.02 31.18 53.59
C GLY A 20 4.80 32.09 52.39
N LEU A 21 5.61 31.91 51.34
CA LEU A 21 5.28 32.40 50.00
C LEU A 21 4.14 31.53 49.46
N LEU A 22 2.93 32.09 49.49
CA LEU A 22 1.78 31.54 48.78
C LEU A 22 2.03 31.74 47.27
N ALA A 23 2.63 30.74 46.62
CA ALA A 23 2.73 30.69 45.17
C ALA A 23 1.33 30.45 44.61
N THR A 24 0.63 31.54 44.28
CA THR A 24 -0.57 31.51 43.45
C THR A 24 -0.14 31.11 42.05
N ALA A 25 -0.23 29.82 41.75
CA ALA A 25 -0.13 29.32 40.39
C ALA A 25 -1.30 29.93 39.60
N VAL A 26 -1.01 30.99 38.84
CA VAL A 26 -1.89 31.46 37.77
C VAL A 26 -1.93 30.33 36.76
N ALA A 27 -2.97 29.49 36.84
CA ALA A 27 -3.33 28.60 35.77
C ALA A 27 -3.69 29.48 34.58
N ALA A 28 -2.72 29.72 33.69
CA ALA A 28 -3.00 30.33 32.41
C ALA A 28 -4.06 29.46 31.74
N PRO A 29 -5.20 30.03 31.29
CA PRO A 29 -6.12 29.28 30.48
C PRO A 29 -5.32 28.86 29.24
N ALA A 30 -5.19 27.55 29.01
CA ALA A 30 -4.74 27.04 27.74
C ALA A 30 -5.74 27.58 26.71
N LEU A 31 -5.37 28.68 26.04
CA LEU A 31 -6.10 29.18 24.90
C LEU A 31 -6.21 28.00 23.95
N ALA A 32 -7.42 27.49 23.77
CA ALA A 32 -7.73 26.52 22.75
C ALA A 32 -7.29 27.15 21.42
N GLN A 33 -6.10 26.77 20.97
CA GLN A 33 -5.53 27.28 19.74
C GLN A 33 -6.48 26.83 18.64
N LYS A 34 -7.26 27.78 18.10
CA LYS A 34 -8.23 27.51 17.05
C LYS A 34 -7.46 26.87 15.90
N SER A 35 -7.67 25.57 15.68
CA SER A 35 -6.98 24.85 14.62
C SER A 35 -7.42 25.43 13.28
N VAL A 36 -6.45 25.71 12.41
CA VAL A 36 -6.69 26.26 11.08
C VAL A 36 -6.82 25.09 10.12
N THR A 37 -8.03 24.82 9.64
CA THR A 37 -8.27 23.84 8.58
C THR A 37 -7.67 24.36 7.27
N LEU A 38 -6.77 23.59 6.68
CA LEU A 38 -6.10 23.86 5.41
C LEU A 38 -7.00 23.50 4.22
N PHE A 39 -7.67 22.35 4.31
CA PHE A 39 -8.70 21.91 3.36
C PHE A 39 -9.52 20.74 3.92
N THR A 40 -10.63 20.45 3.24
CA THR A 40 -11.45 19.25 3.43
C THR A 40 -11.78 18.65 2.06
N LEU A 41 -11.58 17.35 1.92
CA LEU A 41 -12.05 16.52 0.83
C LEU A 41 -13.26 15.71 1.34
N THR A 42 -14.30 15.61 0.53
CA THR A 42 -15.53 14.86 0.86
C THR A 42 -15.70 13.69 -0.08
N ASP A 43 -16.21 12.58 0.45
CA ASP A 43 -16.62 11.41 -0.31
C ASP A 43 -18.13 11.18 -0.15
N PRO A 44 -18.77 10.47 -1.09
CA PRO A 44 -20.13 10.00 -0.94
C PRO A 44 -20.28 9.05 0.25
N ARG A 45 -21.52 8.76 0.60
CA ARG A 45 -21.82 7.71 1.60
C ARG A 45 -22.29 6.47 0.86
N GLY A 46 -21.84 5.30 1.32
CA GLY A 46 -22.33 4.00 0.90
C GLY A 46 -21.71 3.45 -0.37
N ASP A 47 -20.53 3.95 -0.76
CA ASP A 47 -19.71 3.47 -1.88
C ASP A 47 -18.56 2.54 -1.45
N ASP A 48 -18.56 2.08 -0.20
CA ASP A 48 -17.68 1.09 0.43
C ASP A 48 -17.81 -0.36 -0.11
N SER A 49 -17.95 -0.50 -1.42
CA SER A 49 -18.15 -1.77 -2.13
C SER A 49 -17.15 -1.97 -3.27
N GLY A 50 -16.07 -1.18 -3.29
CA GLY A 50 -15.02 -1.21 -4.30
C GLY A 50 -15.58 -0.99 -5.71
N ALA A 51 -15.39 -1.96 -6.60
CA ALA A 51 -16.00 -1.99 -7.94
C ALA A 51 -17.54 -2.21 -7.93
N GLY A 52 -18.18 -2.14 -6.76
CA GLY A 52 -19.63 -2.36 -6.58
C GLY A 52 -20.02 -3.82 -6.30
N SER A 53 -19.06 -4.73 -6.20
CA SER A 53 -19.32 -6.18 -6.00
C SER A 53 -18.71 -6.75 -4.71
N LEU A 54 -17.88 -5.98 -4.00
CA LEU A 54 -17.27 -6.45 -2.76
C LEU A 54 -18.33 -6.59 -1.67
N ALA A 55 -18.32 -7.76 -1.03
CA ALA A 55 -19.12 -8.05 0.14
C ALA A 55 -18.24 -8.07 1.38
N TYR A 56 -18.72 -7.42 2.43
CA TYR A 56 -18.05 -7.45 3.74
C TYR A 56 -17.86 -8.89 4.25
N PRO A 57 -16.73 -9.18 4.94
CA PRO A 57 -16.47 -10.47 5.57
C PRO A 57 -17.60 -10.86 6.53
N LEU A 58 -17.76 -12.16 6.78
CA LEU A 58 -18.72 -12.70 7.75
C LEU A 58 -18.25 -12.56 9.21
N ARG A 59 -17.51 -11.50 9.52
CA ARG A 59 -17.00 -11.26 10.87
C ARG A 59 -17.97 -10.37 11.66
N PRO A 60 -18.16 -10.62 12.96
CA PRO A 60 -19.06 -9.79 13.78
C PRO A 60 -18.53 -8.36 13.97
N ASP A 61 -17.21 -8.18 13.83
CA ASP A 61 -16.48 -6.95 14.06
C ASP A 61 -16.30 -6.07 12.81
N MET A 62 -16.83 -6.49 11.66
CA MET A 62 -16.74 -5.73 10.42
C MET A 62 -18.09 -5.76 9.69
N GLN A 63 -18.72 -4.61 9.57
CA GLN A 63 -20.07 -4.46 9.02
C GLN A 63 -20.07 -3.44 7.89
N ARG A 64 -21.07 -3.52 7.00
CA ARG A 64 -21.27 -2.53 5.94
C ARG A 64 -21.31 -1.12 6.53
N GLY A 65 -20.56 -0.20 5.93
CA GLY A 65 -20.35 1.17 6.36
C GLY A 65 -19.15 1.36 7.29
N ASP A 66 -18.52 0.29 7.79
CA ASP A 66 -17.36 0.43 8.69
C ASP A 66 -16.12 1.00 7.97
N LEU A 67 -16.03 0.85 6.64
CA LEU A 67 -14.89 1.31 5.82
C LEU A 67 -15.30 2.40 4.81
N ASP A 68 -16.53 2.92 4.91
CA ASP A 68 -17.06 4.04 4.13
C ASP A 68 -16.47 5.34 4.66
N LEU A 69 -15.51 5.91 3.93
CA LEU A 69 -14.85 7.16 4.23
C LEU A 69 -15.74 8.31 3.75
N LEU A 70 -16.02 9.30 4.60
CA LEU A 70 -16.89 10.43 4.23
C LEU A 70 -16.11 11.70 3.98
N SER A 71 -14.96 11.86 4.64
CA SER A 71 -14.13 13.03 4.45
C SER A 71 -12.71 12.82 4.96
N LEU A 72 -11.79 13.56 4.34
CA LEU A 72 -10.44 13.77 4.82
C LEU A 72 -10.19 15.28 4.96
N SER A 73 -9.88 15.75 6.16
CA SER A 73 -9.46 17.14 6.39
C SER A 73 -8.00 17.21 6.80
N ALA A 74 -7.37 18.34 6.52
CA ALA A 74 -6.02 18.65 6.97
C ALA A 74 -6.06 19.91 7.85
N GLU A 75 -5.50 19.83 9.04
CA GLU A 75 -5.41 20.93 10.00
C GLU A 75 -3.96 21.29 10.28
N MET A 76 -3.70 22.60 10.32
CA MET A 76 -2.40 23.13 10.68
C MET A 76 -2.06 22.79 12.13
N ALA A 77 -0.86 22.28 12.34
CA ALA A 77 -0.29 22.01 13.66
C ALA A 77 1.13 22.55 13.77
N SER A 78 1.64 22.71 14.99
CA SER A 78 3.07 23.01 15.17
C SER A 78 3.91 21.83 14.66
N GLY A 79 4.88 22.09 13.79
CA GLY A 79 5.80 21.09 13.23
C GLY A 79 5.20 20.07 12.24
N GLY A 80 3.92 20.17 11.91
CA GLY A 80 3.29 19.24 10.98
C GLY A 80 1.84 19.57 10.61
N THR A 81 1.14 18.56 10.14
CA THR A 81 -0.28 18.59 9.78
C THR A 81 -1.01 17.46 10.51
N TRP A 82 -2.16 17.75 11.11
CA TRP A 82 -3.10 16.71 11.53
C TRP A 82 -4.05 16.41 10.37
N PHE A 83 -4.01 15.19 9.86
CA PHE A 83 -5.06 14.71 8.98
C PHE A 83 -6.16 14.06 9.81
N THR A 84 -7.43 14.31 9.49
CA THR A 84 -8.58 13.69 10.13
C THR A 84 -9.43 13.01 9.05
N ALA A 85 -9.57 11.69 9.16
CA ALA A 85 -10.49 10.91 8.35
C ALA A 85 -11.76 10.60 9.15
N THR A 86 -12.91 10.83 8.54
CA THR A 86 -14.22 10.61 9.16
C THR A 86 -14.95 9.49 8.42
N PHE A 87 -15.35 8.44 9.14
CA PHE A 87 -16.02 7.27 8.57
C PHE A 87 -17.55 7.31 8.77
N ALA A 88 -18.26 6.47 8.01
CA ALA A 88 -19.70 6.35 8.07
C ALA A 88 -20.20 5.71 9.37
N GLN A 89 -19.39 4.85 9.98
CA GLN A 89 -19.68 4.17 11.25
C GLN A 89 -18.60 4.45 12.31
N PRO A 90 -18.90 4.21 13.60
CA PRO A 90 -17.90 4.25 14.66
C PRO A 90 -16.76 3.27 14.38
N ILE A 91 -15.53 3.75 14.56
CA ILE A 91 -14.31 2.95 14.44
C ILE A 91 -14.27 1.92 15.58
N ARG A 92 -14.04 0.66 15.20
CA ARG A 92 -14.01 -0.48 16.13
C ARG A 92 -12.79 -0.39 17.03
N ASN A 93 -13.01 -0.54 18.34
CA ASN A 93 -11.94 -0.55 19.34
C ASN A 93 -11.32 -1.95 19.42
N PRO A 94 -9.99 -2.09 19.27
CA PRO A 94 -9.31 -3.39 19.35
C PRO A 94 -9.40 -4.05 20.73
N ALA A 95 -9.71 -3.31 21.80
CA ALA A 95 -9.94 -3.88 23.12
C ALA A 95 -11.21 -4.74 23.21
N ASP A 96 -12.17 -4.52 22.31
CA ASP A 96 -13.44 -5.25 22.26
C ASP A 96 -13.36 -6.50 21.36
N ALA A 97 -12.19 -6.80 20.81
CA ALA A 97 -11.99 -7.82 19.79
C ALA A 97 -10.91 -8.82 20.19
N VAL A 98 -11.15 -10.09 19.86
CA VAL A 98 -10.22 -11.19 20.09
C VAL A 98 -9.63 -11.60 18.75
N GLY A 99 -8.33 -11.89 18.76
CA GLY A 99 -7.64 -12.36 17.56
C GLY A 99 -8.06 -13.76 17.11
N THR A 100 -7.78 -14.06 15.86
CA THR A 100 -7.87 -15.40 15.26
C THR A 100 -6.78 -16.35 15.76
N THR A 101 -5.65 -15.83 16.27
CA THR A 101 -4.49 -16.63 16.69
C THR A 101 -4.52 -16.99 18.18
N GLY A 102 -5.48 -16.48 18.96
CA GLY A 102 -5.61 -16.79 20.38
C GLY A 102 -6.64 -15.92 21.11
N PRO A 103 -6.92 -16.21 22.39
CA PRO A 103 -7.97 -15.54 23.17
C PRO A 103 -7.59 -14.13 23.66
N GLU A 104 -6.38 -13.66 23.32
CA GLU A 104 -5.85 -12.37 23.71
C GLU A 104 -6.56 -11.23 22.95
N PRO A 105 -6.93 -10.12 23.63
CA PRO A 105 -7.47 -8.95 22.95
C PRO A 105 -6.49 -8.37 21.91
N LEU A 106 -7.03 -7.83 20.84
CA LEU A 106 -6.22 -7.30 19.72
C LEU A 106 -5.47 -6.01 20.08
N ASP A 107 -5.84 -5.31 21.15
CA ASP A 107 -5.21 -4.06 21.58
C ASP A 107 -3.71 -4.18 21.90
N ARG A 108 -3.25 -5.37 22.29
CA ARG A 108 -1.82 -5.66 22.49
C ARG A 108 -1.02 -5.56 21.20
N GLN A 109 -1.66 -5.88 20.07
CA GLN A 109 -1.08 -5.82 18.73
C GLN A 109 -1.39 -4.49 18.04
N ALA A 110 -2.66 -4.08 18.01
CA ALA A 110 -3.19 -2.88 17.38
C ALA A 110 -3.28 -1.71 18.40
N ARG A 111 -2.12 -1.23 18.84
CA ARG A 111 -2.01 -0.27 19.96
C ARG A 111 -2.53 1.13 19.67
N LEU A 112 -2.89 1.43 18.42
CA LEU A 112 -3.32 2.75 17.97
C LEU A 112 -4.85 2.97 18.05
N GLY A 113 -5.60 2.00 18.61
CA GLY A 113 -7.04 2.16 18.87
C GLY A 113 -7.95 1.87 17.68
N PHE A 114 -7.44 1.30 16.59
CA PHE A 114 -8.20 0.81 15.44
C PHE A 114 -7.53 -0.44 14.86
N TYR A 115 -8.28 -1.29 14.17
CA TYR A 115 -7.74 -2.57 13.65
C TYR A 115 -8.42 -3.12 12.39
N THR A 116 -9.54 -2.56 11.94
CA THR A 116 -10.35 -3.12 10.86
C THR A 116 -9.97 -2.62 9.47
N PHE A 117 -9.27 -1.48 9.37
CA PHE A 117 -8.95 -0.87 8.08
C PHE A 117 -7.50 -0.36 8.00
N ASN A 118 -7.02 -0.18 6.77
CA ASN A 118 -5.90 0.70 6.46
C ASN A 118 -6.43 1.88 5.65
N LEU A 119 -5.81 3.05 5.83
CA LEU A 119 -5.99 4.23 4.99
C LEU A 119 -4.62 4.62 4.43
N ASP A 120 -4.45 4.47 3.12
CA ASP A 120 -3.24 4.94 2.45
C ASP A 120 -3.55 6.27 1.75
N LEU A 121 -2.64 7.24 1.88
CA LEU A 121 -2.74 8.54 1.24
C LEU A 121 -1.50 8.79 0.38
N TYR A 122 -1.66 8.75 -0.94
CA TYR A 122 -0.60 9.04 -1.90
C TYR A 122 -0.72 10.49 -2.35
N ILE A 123 0.35 11.26 -2.19
CA ILE A 123 0.37 12.71 -2.31
C ILE A 123 1.33 13.11 -3.43
N ASP A 124 0.78 13.70 -4.49
CA ASP A 124 1.52 14.41 -5.53
C ASP A 124 1.66 15.87 -5.10
N THR A 125 2.89 16.20 -4.71
CA THR A 125 3.29 17.48 -4.13
C THR A 125 3.75 18.49 -5.17
N ASP A 126 4.22 18.02 -6.33
CA ASP A 126 4.81 18.88 -7.37
C ASP A 126 3.90 19.12 -8.57
N ARG A 127 2.82 18.34 -8.69
CA ARG A 127 1.78 18.38 -9.73
C ARG A 127 2.33 18.20 -11.14
N LYS A 128 3.49 17.56 -11.28
CA LYS A 128 4.12 17.29 -12.58
C LYS A 128 3.80 15.87 -13.02
N PRO A 129 3.06 15.69 -14.13
CA PRO A 129 2.77 14.36 -14.65
C PRO A 129 4.03 13.49 -14.83
N GLY A 130 4.08 12.37 -14.11
CA GLY A 130 5.14 11.38 -14.19
C GLY A 130 6.46 11.71 -13.47
N SER A 131 6.50 12.76 -12.63
CA SER A 131 7.65 13.04 -11.74
C SER A 131 7.77 12.03 -10.60
N GLY A 132 6.62 11.61 -10.04
CA GLY A 132 6.52 10.71 -8.90
C GLY A 132 6.33 9.23 -9.24
N ASN A 133 5.86 8.47 -8.25
CA ASN A 133 5.54 7.06 -8.36
C ASN A 133 4.09 6.84 -8.74
N THR A 134 3.82 5.73 -9.41
CA THR A 134 2.45 5.27 -9.72
C THR A 134 2.10 4.00 -8.97
N ALA A 135 3.10 3.23 -8.55
CA ALA A 135 2.87 2.01 -7.78
C ALA A 135 2.49 2.36 -6.33
N VAL A 136 1.69 1.52 -5.69
CA VAL A 136 1.21 1.69 -4.31
C VAL A 136 1.84 0.64 -3.40
N VAL A 137 1.53 0.66 -2.10
CA VAL A 137 1.98 -0.38 -1.18
C VAL A 137 1.54 -1.77 -1.68
N PRO A 138 2.37 -2.83 -1.54
CA PRO A 138 2.05 -4.16 -2.05
C PRO A 138 0.72 -4.72 -1.53
N GLY A 139 0.01 -5.40 -2.42
CA GLY A 139 -1.26 -6.07 -2.13
C GLY A 139 -2.51 -5.22 -2.37
N ARG A 140 -2.40 -3.90 -2.62
CA ARG A 140 -3.59 -3.05 -2.85
C ARG A 140 -4.28 -3.28 -4.21
N GLY A 141 -3.62 -3.93 -5.17
CA GLY A 141 -4.24 -4.27 -6.46
C GLY A 141 -4.57 -3.08 -7.36
N VAL A 142 -4.00 -1.90 -7.09
CA VAL A 142 -4.25 -0.66 -7.85
C VAL A 142 -2.93 0.06 -8.16
N THR A 143 -3.01 1.09 -8.99
CA THR A 143 -1.96 2.08 -9.24
C THR A 143 -2.55 3.48 -9.22
N VAL A 144 -1.71 4.49 -9.00
CA VAL A 144 -2.06 5.90 -9.18
C VAL A 144 -1.75 6.31 -10.63
N ASP A 145 -2.64 7.10 -11.23
CA ASP A 145 -2.49 7.64 -12.58
C ASP A 145 -1.21 8.48 -12.66
N ARG A 146 -0.49 8.36 -13.78
CA ARG A 146 0.76 9.09 -14.00
C ARG A 146 0.61 10.61 -13.91
N ARG A 147 -0.59 11.15 -14.18
CA ARG A 147 -0.89 12.59 -14.04
C ARG A 147 -0.87 13.08 -12.60
N ASP A 148 -1.05 12.18 -11.65
CA ASP A 148 -1.03 12.44 -10.21
C ASP A 148 -0.01 11.52 -9.52
N ALA A 149 1.09 11.21 -10.23
CA ALA A 149 2.17 10.40 -9.69
C ALA A 149 2.72 11.05 -8.41
N TRP A 150 2.96 10.25 -7.38
CA TRP A 150 3.12 10.73 -6.01
C TRP A 150 4.57 10.75 -5.54
N GLU A 151 4.92 11.73 -4.70
CA GLU A 151 6.23 11.82 -4.03
C GLU A 151 6.19 11.28 -2.60
N LYS A 152 5.04 11.40 -1.93
CA LYS A 152 4.86 11.05 -0.52
C LYS A 152 3.67 10.12 -0.35
N ALA A 153 3.86 9.04 0.40
CA ALA A 153 2.82 8.10 0.80
C ALA A 153 2.72 8.09 2.32
N VAL A 154 1.52 8.34 2.86
CA VAL A 154 1.21 8.19 4.29
C VAL A 154 0.38 6.93 4.46
N ILE A 155 0.89 5.95 5.20
CA ILE A 155 0.28 4.63 5.34
C ILE A 155 -0.23 4.46 6.77
N LEU A 156 -1.52 4.76 6.97
CA LEU A 156 -2.18 4.57 8.25
C LEU A 156 -2.64 3.12 8.37
N THR A 157 -2.00 2.37 9.26
CA THR A 157 -2.24 0.94 9.47
C THR A 157 -2.21 0.63 10.96
N PRO A 158 -2.92 -0.41 11.44
CA PRO A 158 -2.98 -0.72 12.88
C PRO A 158 -1.62 -1.03 13.53
N ARG A 159 -0.63 -1.46 12.74
CA ARG A 159 0.71 -1.85 13.19
C ARG A 159 1.81 -1.17 12.37
N PRO A 160 1.99 0.16 12.49
CA PRO A 160 2.87 0.93 11.61
C PRO A 160 4.33 0.44 11.60
N ASP A 161 4.89 0.13 12.78
CA ASP A 161 6.28 -0.31 12.89
C ASP A 161 6.51 -1.64 12.19
N ILE A 162 5.58 -2.58 12.37
CA ILE A 162 5.67 -3.90 11.73
C ILE A 162 5.44 -3.77 10.23
N ALA A 163 4.54 -2.89 9.79
CA ALA A 163 4.25 -2.64 8.38
C ALA A 163 5.50 -2.13 7.66
N ARG A 164 6.19 -1.17 8.28
CA ARG A 164 7.48 -0.67 7.79
C ARG A 164 8.52 -1.79 7.72
N ILE A 165 8.66 -2.60 8.78
CA ILE A 165 9.63 -3.70 8.83
C ILE A 165 9.38 -4.73 7.72
N VAL A 166 8.13 -5.19 7.54
CA VAL A 166 7.82 -6.20 6.52
C VAL A 166 8.02 -5.64 5.11
N MET A 167 7.68 -4.36 4.89
CA MET A 167 7.89 -3.69 3.60
C MET A 167 9.37 -3.57 3.26
N VAL A 168 10.20 -3.13 4.21
CA VAL A 168 11.67 -3.05 4.06
C VAL A 168 12.25 -4.42 3.77
N LYS A 169 11.92 -5.44 4.58
CA LYS A 169 12.44 -6.81 4.40
C LYS A 169 12.06 -7.41 3.05
N ASN A 170 10.82 -7.21 2.61
CA ASN A 170 10.39 -7.71 1.31
C ASN A 170 11.13 -7.02 0.15
N ALA A 171 11.32 -5.70 0.22
CA ALA A 171 12.07 -4.97 -0.80
C ALA A 171 13.55 -5.40 -0.85
N GLN A 172 14.17 -5.59 0.31
CA GLN A 172 15.54 -6.12 0.40
C GLN A 172 15.64 -7.51 -0.25
N ARG A 173 14.70 -8.42 0.05
CA ARG A 173 14.63 -9.76 -0.56
C ARG A 173 14.51 -9.68 -2.08
N ILE A 174 13.60 -8.85 -2.61
CA ILE A 174 13.43 -8.67 -4.06
C ILE A 174 14.72 -8.18 -4.71
N LEU A 175 15.39 -7.19 -4.13
CA LEU A 175 16.64 -6.66 -4.67
C LEU A 175 17.80 -7.65 -4.55
N GLU A 176 17.88 -8.43 -3.48
CA GLU A 176 18.83 -9.53 -3.35
C GLU A 176 18.63 -10.59 -4.43
N GLU A 177 17.39 -11.03 -4.66
CA GLU A 177 17.04 -11.99 -5.70
C GLU A 177 17.39 -11.46 -7.09
N GLN A 178 17.09 -10.19 -7.37
CA GLN A 178 17.49 -9.54 -8.61
C GLN A 178 19.00 -9.47 -8.78
N ARG A 179 19.74 -9.11 -7.73
CA ARG A 179 21.21 -9.07 -7.78
C ARG A 179 21.79 -10.46 -7.99
N ARG A 180 21.29 -11.47 -7.27
CA ARG A 180 21.67 -12.88 -7.47
C ARG A 180 21.42 -13.33 -8.91
N ALA A 181 20.28 -12.96 -9.48
CA ALA A 181 19.96 -13.30 -10.87
C ALA A 181 20.89 -12.61 -11.88
N GLN A 182 21.39 -11.41 -11.57
CA GLN A 182 22.30 -10.65 -12.44
C GLN A 182 23.77 -11.10 -12.33
N THR A 183 24.25 -11.40 -11.12
CA THR A 183 25.68 -11.63 -10.85
C THR A 183 26.02 -13.07 -10.46
N GLY A 184 25.02 -13.91 -10.18
CA GLY A 184 25.18 -15.28 -9.67
C GLY A 184 25.56 -15.36 -8.19
N VAL A 185 26.16 -14.32 -7.60
CA VAL A 185 26.58 -14.24 -6.20
C VAL A 185 26.23 -12.88 -5.61
N VAL A 186 25.72 -12.86 -4.38
CA VAL A 186 25.45 -11.63 -3.61
C VAL A 186 26.54 -11.48 -2.55
N THR A 187 27.30 -10.40 -2.62
CA THR A 187 28.39 -10.11 -1.67
C THR A 187 27.88 -9.35 -0.44
N GLY A 188 28.63 -9.35 0.67
CA GLY A 188 28.28 -8.55 1.85
C GLY A 188 28.20 -7.04 1.56
N GLN A 189 28.95 -6.55 0.57
CA GLN A 189 28.89 -5.16 0.13
C GLN A 189 27.58 -4.87 -0.63
N ASP A 190 27.09 -5.82 -1.43
CA ASP A 190 25.79 -5.71 -2.10
C ASP A 190 24.67 -5.62 -1.06
N LEU A 191 24.70 -6.49 -0.05
CA LEU A 191 23.72 -6.50 1.05
C LEU A 191 23.66 -5.15 1.77
N SER A 192 24.81 -4.60 2.18
CA SER A 192 24.85 -3.29 2.84
C SER A 192 24.33 -2.16 1.94
N THR A 193 24.58 -2.26 0.63
CA THR A 193 24.11 -1.27 -0.34
C THR A 193 22.60 -1.36 -0.53
N ILE A 194 22.05 -2.58 -0.65
CA ILE A 194 20.60 -2.85 -0.72
C ILE A 194 19.92 -2.29 0.52
N GLU A 195 20.40 -2.66 1.72
CA GLU A 195 19.84 -2.23 3.00
C GLU A 195 19.74 -0.71 3.09
N LYS A 196 20.87 0.00 2.93
CA LYS A 196 20.91 1.46 3.01
C LYS A 196 20.02 2.15 1.96
N THR A 197 19.99 1.61 0.74
CA THR A 197 19.20 2.20 -0.35
C THR A 197 17.70 2.03 -0.09
N VAL A 198 17.28 0.85 0.38
CA VAL A 198 15.88 0.58 0.73
C VAL A 198 15.46 1.46 1.90
N GLU A 199 16.22 1.51 2.99
CA GLU A 199 15.89 2.32 4.17
C GLU A 199 15.76 3.80 3.82
N LYS A 200 16.73 4.36 3.10
CA LYS A 200 16.69 5.74 2.62
C LYS A 200 15.45 6.00 1.77
N THR A 201 15.13 5.09 0.84
CA THR A 201 13.98 5.25 -0.05
C THR A 201 12.66 5.19 0.74
N VAL A 202 12.56 4.31 1.73
CA VAL A 202 11.40 4.25 2.64
C VAL A 202 11.25 5.56 3.39
N ASP A 203 12.30 6.06 4.05
CA ASP A 203 12.22 7.27 4.88
C ASP A 203 11.91 8.53 4.08
N GLN A 204 12.32 8.57 2.81
CA GLN A 204 12.04 9.69 1.92
C GLN A 204 10.60 9.70 1.39
N ARG A 205 10.00 8.53 1.18
CA ARG A 205 8.77 8.38 0.38
C ARG A 205 7.58 7.89 1.18
N TYR A 206 7.79 7.13 2.24
CA TYR A 206 6.74 6.52 3.04
C TYR A 206 6.80 7.03 4.48
N PHE A 207 5.64 7.36 5.02
CA PHE A 207 5.49 7.70 6.43
C PHE A 207 4.40 6.83 7.04
N PHE A 208 4.73 6.20 8.17
CA PHE A 208 3.82 5.36 8.94
C PHE A 208 3.47 6.09 10.24
N PRO A 209 2.28 6.71 10.35
CA PRO A 209 1.95 7.51 11.52
C PRO A 209 1.91 6.68 12.81
N THR A 210 2.58 7.18 13.84
CA THR A 210 2.57 6.60 15.20
C THR A 210 1.81 7.47 16.21
N GLN A 211 1.58 8.74 15.87
CA GLN A 211 0.73 9.65 16.64
C GLN A 211 -0.68 9.63 16.04
N VAL A 212 -1.54 8.81 16.63
CA VAL A 212 -2.92 8.57 16.16
C VAL A 212 -3.90 8.77 17.32
N GLN A 213 -5.05 9.36 17.02
CA GLN A 213 -6.15 9.50 17.97
C GLN A 213 -7.44 9.06 17.30
N VAL A 214 -8.16 8.14 17.94
CA VAL A 214 -9.46 7.64 17.48
C VAL A 214 -10.54 8.20 18.40
N ARG A 215 -11.58 8.79 17.80
CA ARG A 215 -12.74 9.32 18.51
C ARG A 215 -14.01 8.99 17.75
N ASN A 216 -14.75 7.99 18.23
CA ASN A 216 -16.00 7.56 17.61
C ASN A 216 -15.79 7.24 16.12
N ARG A 217 -16.20 8.12 15.20
CA ARG A 217 -16.12 7.95 13.75
C ARG A 217 -14.88 8.59 13.13
N GLU A 218 -14.09 9.28 13.91
CA GLU A 218 -12.94 10.06 13.45
C GLU A 218 -11.64 9.36 13.85
N ILE A 219 -10.71 9.30 12.92
CA ILE A 219 -9.32 8.98 13.19
C ILE A 219 -8.46 10.12 12.69
N ARG A 220 -7.62 10.66 13.58
CA ARG A 220 -6.66 11.71 13.24
C ARG A 220 -5.24 11.22 13.44
N PHE A 221 -4.36 11.60 12.53
CA PHE A 221 -2.96 11.20 12.54
C PHE A 221 -2.06 12.37 12.15
N PHE A 222 -0.93 12.47 12.83
CA PHE A 222 0.01 13.57 12.63
C PHE A 222 1.06 13.19 11.59
N VAL A 223 1.33 14.12 10.65
CA VAL A 223 2.39 13.98 9.65
C VAL A 223 3.35 15.19 9.77
N PRO A 224 4.65 14.97 10.01
CA PRO A 224 5.62 16.05 10.17
C PRO A 224 5.84 16.86 8.89
N ASP A 225 6.09 18.16 9.05
CA ASP A 225 6.43 19.05 7.92
C ASP A 225 7.71 18.59 7.21
N GLN A 226 8.67 18.03 7.97
CA GLN A 226 9.93 17.51 7.42
C GLN A 226 9.69 16.39 6.39
N PHE A 227 8.65 15.58 6.59
CA PHE A 227 8.33 14.51 5.64
C PHE A 227 7.65 15.07 4.38
N LEU A 228 6.65 15.94 4.57
CA LEU A 228 5.87 16.53 3.47
C LEU A 228 6.62 17.61 2.68
N GLY A 229 7.69 18.17 3.23
CA GLY A 229 8.36 19.35 2.67
C GLY A 229 7.65 20.67 3.01
N GLY A 230 6.79 20.68 4.03
CA GLY A 230 5.98 21.82 4.45
C GLY A 230 4.60 21.41 4.98
N LYS A 231 3.69 22.37 5.11
CA LYS A 231 2.29 22.11 5.45
C LYS A 231 1.59 21.40 4.29
N ALA A 232 0.61 20.55 4.61
CA ALA A 232 -0.29 20.03 3.59
C ALA A 232 -0.93 21.18 2.79
N ASN A 233 -0.99 21.04 1.47
CA ASN A 233 -1.33 22.15 0.59
C ASN A 233 -2.58 21.80 -0.24
N PRO A 234 -3.61 22.65 -0.28
CA PRO A 234 -4.80 22.40 -1.09
C PRO A 234 -4.54 22.34 -2.60
N ALA A 235 -3.37 22.77 -3.08
CA ALA A 235 -2.95 22.66 -4.48
C ALA A 235 -2.35 21.29 -4.85
N TRP A 236 -2.02 20.44 -3.87
CA TRP A 236 -1.54 19.08 -4.09
C TRP A 236 -2.67 18.15 -4.53
N ALA A 237 -2.32 17.02 -5.14
CA ALA A 237 -3.27 15.93 -5.39
C ALA A 237 -3.12 14.84 -4.33
N TYR A 238 -4.26 14.33 -3.90
CA TYR A 238 -4.38 13.33 -2.85
C TYR A 238 -5.17 12.14 -3.39
N THR A 239 -4.53 10.98 -3.44
CA THR A 239 -5.20 9.70 -3.75
C THR A 239 -5.33 8.92 -2.45
N GLY A 240 -6.52 8.94 -1.85
CA GLY A 240 -6.83 8.19 -0.64
C GLY A 240 -7.46 6.86 -0.97
N ILE A 241 -7.01 5.77 -0.34
CA ILE A 241 -7.62 4.44 -0.48
C ILE A 241 -7.89 3.81 0.87
N VAL A 242 -9.02 3.13 1.00
CA VAL A 242 -9.39 2.33 2.18
C VAL A 242 -9.39 0.86 1.80
N THR A 243 -8.77 0.05 2.66
CA THR A 243 -8.81 -1.43 2.57
C THR A 243 -9.11 -2.01 3.93
N GLY A 244 -9.57 -3.27 3.98
CA GLY A 244 -9.60 -4.01 5.24
C GLY A 244 -8.19 -4.37 5.73
N ALA A 245 -7.99 -4.31 7.05
CA ALA A 245 -6.71 -4.63 7.68
C ALA A 245 -6.67 -6.04 8.25
N ALA A 246 -5.54 -6.71 8.03
CA ALA A 246 -5.23 -8.03 8.59
C ALA A 246 -4.16 -7.91 9.69
N VAL A 247 -4.55 -7.54 10.92
CA VAL A 247 -3.61 -7.23 12.03
C VAL A 247 -2.70 -8.39 12.42
N GLU A 248 -3.25 -9.60 12.35
CA GLU A 248 -2.57 -10.83 12.74
C GLU A 248 -1.83 -11.53 11.61
N GLN A 249 -1.71 -10.89 10.42
CA GLN A 249 -1.06 -11.52 9.27
C GLN A 249 0.29 -12.10 9.69
N THR A 250 0.32 -13.43 9.81
CA THR A 250 1.44 -14.17 10.39
C THR A 250 2.57 -14.13 9.38
N GLN A 251 3.80 -14.08 9.90
CA GLN A 251 5.03 -14.16 9.12
C GLN A 251 5.13 -15.41 8.23
N SER A 252 4.18 -16.35 8.31
CA SER A 252 4.08 -17.53 7.46
C SER A 252 3.98 -17.24 5.96
N ALA A 253 3.59 -16.03 5.55
CA ALA A 253 3.68 -15.59 4.15
C ALA A 253 5.13 -15.27 3.68
N LEU A 254 6.06 -15.11 4.62
CA LEU A 254 7.49 -14.86 4.35
C LEU A 254 8.35 -16.14 4.37
N ASP A 255 7.88 -17.24 4.97
CA ASP A 255 8.71 -18.43 5.27
C ASP A 255 8.30 -19.74 4.56
N LEU A 256 7.22 -19.77 3.75
CA LEU A 256 6.78 -20.99 3.07
C LEU A 256 7.02 -20.96 1.55
N PRO A 257 7.92 -21.80 1.00
CA PRO A 257 8.29 -21.79 -0.43
C PRO A 257 7.21 -22.32 -1.39
N PHE A 258 6.02 -22.69 -0.90
CA PHE A 258 4.95 -23.33 -1.68
C PHE A 258 3.67 -22.51 -1.80
N LYS A 259 3.61 -21.31 -1.22
CA LYS A 259 2.50 -20.37 -1.44
C LYS A 259 2.98 -19.19 -2.27
N THR A 260 2.54 -19.14 -3.52
CA THR A 260 2.57 -17.96 -4.39
C THR A 260 1.57 -16.89 -3.93
N ASP A 261 1.44 -16.66 -2.63
CA ASP A 261 0.65 -15.55 -2.12
C ASP A 261 1.47 -14.27 -2.37
N ALA A 262 1.01 -13.41 -3.26
CA ALA A 262 1.64 -12.13 -3.54
C ALA A 262 1.78 -11.34 -2.22
N PHE A 263 3.00 -10.88 -1.92
CA PHE A 263 3.27 -10.13 -0.69
C PHE A 263 2.30 -8.94 -0.55
N SER A 264 1.64 -8.86 0.60
CA SER A 264 0.69 -7.79 0.94
C SER A 264 1.03 -7.21 2.30
N VAL A 265 0.86 -5.89 2.46
CA VAL A 265 1.08 -5.23 3.76
C VAL A 265 -0.25 -5.11 4.53
N PHE A 266 -0.48 -6.03 5.47
CA PHE A 266 -1.58 -6.04 6.44
C PHE A 266 -2.97 -5.83 5.81
N MET A 267 -3.28 -6.59 4.77
CA MET A 267 -4.46 -6.40 3.94
C MET A 267 -5.36 -7.64 3.96
N LEU A 268 -6.67 -7.44 4.13
CA LEU A 268 -7.65 -8.53 4.00
C LEU A 268 -7.92 -8.83 2.52
N PRO A 269 -7.65 -10.06 2.05
CA PRO A 269 -7.77 -10.40 0.64
C PRO A 269 -9.22 -10.36 0.15
N VAL A 270 -9.38 -10.38 -1.17
CA VAL A 270 -10.64 -10.74 -1.81
C VAL A 270 -10.70 -12.27 -1.96
N VAL A 271 -11.86 -12.85 -1.64
CA VAL A 271 -12.10 -14.30 -1.72
C VAL A 271 -13.39 -14.57 -2.49
N GLN A 272 -13.48 -15.76 -3.09
CA GLN A 272 -14.70 -16.22 -3.74
C GLN A 272 -15.76 -16.60 -2.69
N GLY A 273 -17.00 -16.14 -2.89
CA GLY A 273 -18.07 -16.34 -1.91
C GLY A 273 -17.91 -15.45 -0.68
N ARG A 274 -18.70 -15.70 0.38
CA ARG A 274 -18.59 -14.96 1.66
C ARG A 274 -17.83 -15.80 2.67
N SER A 275 -16.88 -15.18 3.37
CA SER A 275 -16.03 -15.83 4.37
C SER A 275 -15.65 -14.84 5.47
N GLU A 276 -15.13 -15.33 6.58
CA GLU A 276 -14.51 -14.51 7.63
C GLU A 276 -13.10 -14.04 7.24
N LEU A 277 -12.46 -14.72 6.28
CA LEU A 277 -11.04 -14.53 5.94
C LEU A 277 -10.75 -13.32 5.05
N GLY A 278 -11.77 -12.72 4.42
CA GLY A 278 -11.57 -11.66 3.45
C GLY A 278 -12.89 -11.13 2.87
N PHE A 279 -12.78 -10.11 2.02
CA PHE A 279 -13.92 -9.55 1.30
C PHE A 279 -14.44 -10.57 0.30
N GLY A 280 -15.75 -10.81 0.34
CA GLY A 280 -16.38 -11.77 -0.52
C GLY A 280 -16.71 -11.22 -1.89
N THR A 281 -16.83 -12.13 -2.86
CA THR A 281 -17.32 -11.85 -4.21
C THR A 281 -18.45 -12.78 -4.57
N GLY A 282 -19.44 -12.28 -5.31
CA GLY A 282 -20.49 -13.13 -5.88
C GLY A 282 -19.92 -14.09 -6.94
N GLY A 283 -20.59 -15.22 -7.20
CA GLY A 283 -20.07 -16.28 -8.09
C GLY A 283 -19.80 -15.89 -9.56
N ARG A 284 -20.19 -14.68 -9.99
CA ARG A 284 -19.88 -14.11 -11.32
C ARG A 284 -18.82 -12.99 -11.28
N SER A 285 -18.41 -12.57 -10.09
CA SER A 285 -17.40 -11.51 -9.91
C SER A 285 -16.02 -12.15 -9.81
N ASP A 286 -15.02 -11.46 -10.32
CA ASP A 286 -13.65 -11.96 -10.38
C ASP A 286 -12.98 -11.81 -8.99
N PRO A 287 -12.45 -12.91 -8.42
CA PRO A 287 -11.74 -12.87 -7.14
C PRO A 287 -10.40 -12.13 -7.21
N ASN A 288 -9.88 -11.83 -8.41
CA ASN A 288 -8.64 -11.06 -8.60
C ASN A 288 -8.88 -9.55 -8.70
N GLN A 289 -10.12 -9.07 -8.48
CA GLN A 289 -10.40 -7.64 -8.43
C GLN A 289 -9.61 -6.97 -7.28
N PRO A 290 -9.38 -5.65 -7.35
CA PRO A 290 -8.67 -4.94 -6.29
C PRO A 290 -9.38 -5.08 -4.92
N PRO A 291 -8.64 -5.31 -3.81
CA PRO A 291 -9.20 -5.33 -2.46
C PRO A 291 -9.51 -3.94 -1.87
N VAL A 292 -9.50 -2.90 -2.72
CA VAL A 292 -9.84 -1.53 -2.33
C VAL A 292 -11.35 -1.45 -2.14
N VAL A 293 -11.73 -1.08 -0.93
CA VAL A 293 -13.13 -0.99 -0.50
C VAL A 293 -13.69 0.39 -0.84
N ASP A 294 -12.87 1.42 -0.64
CA ASP A 294 -13.25 2.81 -0.85
C ASP A 294 -12.09 3.68 -1.35
N VAL A 295 -12.38 4.75 -2.08
CA VAL A 295 -11.42 5.67 -2.71
C VAL A 295 -11.89 7.11 -2.58
N LEU A 296 -11.08 7.94 -1.92
CA LEU A 296 -11.35 9.36 -1.73
C LEU A 296 -11.34 10.12 -3.06
N ASN A 297 -12.52 10.29 -3.67
CA ASN A 297 -12.68 10.95 -4.96
C ASN A 297 -13.95 11.81 -5.08
N GLY A 298 -14.91 11.72 -4.17
CA GLY A 298 -16.12 12.55 -4.21
C GLY A 298 -17.16 12.14 -5.27
N ASP A 299 -16.95 11.04 -5.99
CA ASP A 299 -17.84 10.49 -7.02
C ASP A 299 -17.83 8.95 -7.04
N ALA A 300 -18.86 8.36 -6.43
CA ALA A 300 -19.06 6.92 -6.34
C ALA A 300 -19.14 6.22 -7.72
N ALA A 301 -19.61 6.90 -8.76
CA ALA A 301 -19.65 6.35 -10.11
C ALA A 301 -18.27 6.37 -10.76
N LEU A 302 -17.42 7.36 -10.45
CA LEU A 302 -16.02 7.36 -10.83
C LEU A 302 -15.25 6.25 -10.11
N GLN A 303 -15.39 6.12 -8.80
CA GLN A 303 -14.81 5.02 -8.00
C GLN A 303 -15.01 3.67 -8.67
N LYS A 304 -16.27 3.34 -8.95
CA LYS A 304 -16.64 2.08 -9.56
C LYS A 304 -15.93 1.87 -10.91
N ARG A 305 -15.97 2.86 -11.80
CA ARG A 305 -15.32 2.79 -13.12
C ARG A 305 -13.80 2.59 -13.01
N MET A 306 -13.15 3.29 -12.09
CA MET A 306 -11.70 3.15 -11.87
C MET A 306 -11.33 1.74 -11.39
N LEU A 307 -12.10 1.20 -10.44
CA LEU A 307 -11.84 -0.11 -9.84
C LEU A 307 -12.28 -1.28 -10.73
N GLU A 308 -13.22 -1.07 -11.66
CA GLU A 308 -13.58 -2.04 -12.71
C GLU A 308 -12.55 -2.06 -13.86
N ASP A 309 -11.78 -0.99 -14.07
CA ASP A 309 -10.79 -0.91 -15.15
C ASP A 309 -9.45 -1.59 -14.81
N TYR A 310 -9.51 -2.90 -14.61
CA TYR A 310 -8.34 -3.77 -14.46
C TYR A 310 -8.42 -4.96 -15.41
N ASP A 311 -7.34 -5.72 -15.55
CA ASP A 311 -7.33 -6.97 -16.32
C ASP A 311 -6.45 -8.00 -15.59
N ALA A 312 -7.12 -8.95 -14.94
CA ALA A 312 -6.46 -10.03 -14.21
C ALA A 312 -5.67 -10.98 -15.11
N VAL A 313 -6.02 -11.09 -16.40
CA VAL A 313 -5.34 -12.00 -17.34
C VAL A 313 -3.99 -11.43 -17.74
N SER A 314 -3.94 -10.12 -18.05
CA SER A 314 -2.67 -9.43 -18.35
C SER A 314 -1.92 -8.95 -17.11
N GLY A 315 -2.54 -9.01 -15.92
CA GLY A 315 -2.00 -8.46 -14.67
C GLY A 315 -2.04 -6.93 -14.60
N ARG A 316 -2.83 -6.27 -15.47
CA ARG A 316 -3.01 -4.83 -15.46
C ARG A 316 -3.87 -4.43 -14.26
N LEU A 317 -3.31 -3.60 -13.40
CA LEU A 317 -4.01 -3.10 -12.21
C LEU A 317 -4.96 -1.93 -12.57
N ALA A 318 -5.98 -1.76 -11.74
CA ALA A 318 -6.84 -0.58 -11.78
C ALA A 318 -6.04 0.71 -11.54
N ARG A 319 -6.50 1.83 -12.11
CA ARG A 319 -5.78 3.12 -12.07
C ARG A 319 -6.65 4.22 -11.46
N LEU A 320 -6.18 4.75 -10.33
CA LEU A 320 -6.85 5.77 -9.54
C LEU A 320 -6.31 7.16 -9.88
N VAL A 321 -7.19 8.17 -9.92
CA VAL A 321 -6.78 9.58 -10.03
C VAL A 321 -6.81 10.27 -8.67
N GLY A 322 -5.96 11.28 -8.53
CA GLY A 322 -5.87 12.06 -7.30
C GLY A 322 -6.90 13.18 -7.26
N THR A 323 -7.42 13.44 -6.06
CA THR A 323 -8.31 14.56 -5.78
C THR A 323 -7.53 15.80 -5.41
N VAL A 324 -7.84 16.94 -6.02
CA VAL A 324 -7.24 18.24 -5.68
C VAL A 324 -8.27 19.08 -4.92
N PRO A 325 -8.01 19.48 -3.66
CA PRO A 325 -8.96 20.27 -2.87
C PRO A 325 -9.40 21.58 -3.52
N THR A 326 -8.56 22.22 -4.33
CA THR A 326 -8.93 23.44 -5.08
C THR A 326 -9.80 23.19 -6.33
N GLY A 327 -10.15 21.94 -6.64
CA GLY A 327 -11.18 21.62 -7.63
C GLY A 327 -10.69 21.35 -9.06
N ARG A 328 -9.84 20.34 -9.27
CA ARG A 328 -9.66 19.73 -10.60
C ARG A 328 -10.89 18.88 -10.94
N ASN A 329 -11.42 19.02 -12.16
CA ASN A 329 -12.53 18.21 -12.65
C ASN A 329 -12.07 16.75 -12.83
N GLN A 330 -12.44 15.88 -11.89
CA GLN A 330 -12.10 14.45 -11.90
C GLN A 330 -12.81 13.67 -13.02
N SER A 331 -13.78 14.31 -13.68
CA SER A 331 -14.49 13.81 -14.86
C SER A 331 -13.61 13.58 -16.09
N ALA A 332 -12.33 13.97 -16.06
CA ALA A 332 -11.34 13.72 -17.11
C ALA A 332 -10.59 12.37 -16.93
N TRP A 333 -11.06 11.48 -16.06
CA TRP A 333 -10.60 10.10 -16.06
C TRP A 333 -11.09 9.39 -17.31
N GLU A 334 -10.18 8.73 -18.02
CA GLU A 334 -10.47 7.94 -19.21
C GLU A 334 -10.07 6.48 -18.96
N PRO A 335 -10.91 5.52 -19.38
CA PRO A 335 -10.56 4.11 -19.32
C PRO A 335 -9.32 3.84 -20.17
N TRP A 336 -8.53 2.85 -19.78
CA TRP A 336 -7.37 2.48 -20.57
C TRP A 336 -7.79 1.97 -21.96
N GLN A 337 -7.39 2.68 -23.02
CA GLN A 337 -7.75 2.35 -24.40
C GLN A 337 -6.72 1.47 -25.14
N GLY A 338 -5.78 0.84 -24.43
CA GLY A 338 -4.65 0.18 -25.08
C GLY A 338 -3.53 1.15 -25.45
N ALA A 339 -2.34 0.60 -25.74
CA ALA A 339 -1.21 1.37 -26.26
C ALA A 339 -1.42 1.71 -27.75
N THR A 340 -2.37 2.59 -28.06
CA THR A 340 -2.38 3.29 -29.36
C THR A 340 -1.71 4.65 -29.19
N ALA A 341 -0.44 4.69 -29.64
CA ALA A 341 0.35 5.84 -30.08
C ALA A 341 -0.05 7.24 -29.55
N VAL A 342 0.74 7.76 -28.60
CA VAL A 342 1.15 9.17 -28.66
C VAL A 342 2.54 9.20 -29.27
N ALA A 343 2.60 9.06 -30.60
CA ALA A 343 3.76 9.47 -31.36
C ALA A 343 3.68 10.99 -31.52
N GLY A 344 4.56 11.72 -30.85
CA GLY A 344 4.54 13.18 -30.88
C GLY A 344 5.80 13.81 -30.29
N ALA A 345 6.82 13.93 -31.15
CA ALA A 345 7.94 14.87 -31.13
C ALA A 345 8.89 14.90 -29.91
N GLY A 346 10.02 14.19 -30.05
CA GLY A 346 11.26 14.43 -29.31
C GLY A 346 12.46 14.04 -30.16
N THR A 347 13.26 15.02 -30.56
CA THR A 347 14.39 14.97 -31.49
C THR A 347 15.47 13.94 -31.15
N ALA A 348 16.06 13.36 -32.20
CA ALA A 348 17.16 12.40 -32.18
C ALA A 348 18.33 12.83 -31.28
N GLY A 349 18.65 11.99 -30.30
CA GLY A 349 19.87 12.03 -29.50
C GLY A 349 20.52 10.64 -29.49
N SER A 350 21.84 10.62 -29.60
CA SER A 350 22.73 9.50 -29.91
C SER A 350 22.50 8.18 -29.15
N ALA A 351 22.93 7.09 -29.79
CA ALA A 351 22.85 5.70 -29.31
C ALA A 351 23.40 5.51 -27.87
N PRO A 352 22.73 4.73 -27.00
CA PRO A 352 23.20 4.48 -25.65
C PRO A 352 24.43 3.54 -25.65
N GLN A 353 25.48 3.98 -24.97
CA GLN A 353 26.63 3.14 -24.62
C GLN A 353 26.20 2.00 -23.68
N ALA A 354 26.84 0.84 -23.83
CA ALA A 354 26.63 -0.33 -22.98
C ALA A 354 26.74 0.02 -21.48
N PRO A 355 25.82 -0.49 -20.62
CA PRO A 355 25.79 -0.09 -19.22
C PRO A 355 26.99 -0.65 -18.45
N LYS A 356 27.79 0.26 -17.85
CA LYS A 356 28.68 -0.06 -16.72
C LYS A 356 27.83 -0.59 -15.56
N ALA A 357 28.40 -1.52 -14.79
CA ALA A 357 27.79 -2.14 -13.61
C ALA A 357 26.96 -1.13 -12.78
N LEU A 358 25.64 -1.25 -12.87
CA LEU A 358 24.68 -0.28 -12.32
C LEU A 358 24.67 -0.37 -10.79
N ALA A 359 25.10 0.70 -10.14
CA ALA A 359 24.74 1.00 -8.76
C ALA A 359 23.22 0.88 -8.59
N LEU A 360 22.76 0.22 -7.51
CA LEU A 360 21.34 0.14 -7.15
C LEU A 360 20.74 1.55 -7.14
N SER A 361 19.75 1.79 -7.99
CA SER A 361 19.10 3.10 -8.08
C SER A 361 17.95 3.22 -7.08
N GLU A 362 17.66 4.43 -6.60
CA GLU A 362 16.47 4.71 -5.77
C GLU A 362 15.16 4.31 -6.48
N ARG A 363 15.18 4.27 -7.83
CA ARG A 363 14.07 3.80 -8.66
C ARG A 363 13.85 2.29 -8.53
N GLU A 364 14.93 1.50 -8.49
CA GLU A 364 14.84 0.05 -8.27
C GLU A 364 14.31 -0.24 -6.86
N ALA A 365 14.81 0.48 -5.86
CA ALA A 365 14.31 0.36 -4.49
C ALA A 365 12.82 0.74 -4.38
N ALA A 366 12.39 1.83 -5.03
CA ALA A 366 10.98 2.22 -5.05
C ALA A 366 10.09 1.17 -5.72
N ALA A 367 10.53 0.57 -6.84
CA ALA A 367 9.78 -0.50 -7.50
C ALA A 367 9.67 -1.76 -6.63
N ALA A 368 10.76 -2.15 -5.96
CA ALA A 368 10.78 -3.28 -5.04
C ALA A 368 9.86 -3.04 -3.82
N LEU A 369 9.83 -1.80 -3.30
CA LEU A 369 8.95 -1.40 -2.19
C LEU A 369 7.47 -1.48 -2.55
N SER A 370 7.11 -1.21 -3.81
CA SER A 370 5.74 -1.32 -4.31
C SER A 370 5.38 -2.70 -4.84
N GLY A 371 6.28 -3.69 -4.75
CA GLY A 371 6.02 -5.07 -5.17
C GLY A 371 5.80 -5.25 -6.67
N THR A 372 6.19 -4.25 -7.48
CA THR A 372 6.06 -4.32 -8.94
C THR A 372 7.23 -5.14 -9.50
N PRO A 373 7.00 -6.20 -10.30
CA PRO A 373 8.09 -6.82 -11.04
C PRO A 373 8.66 -5.80 -12.02
N LEU A 374 9.93 -5.45 -11.88
CA LEU A 374 10.66 -4.75 -12.95
C LEU A 374 10.85 -5.75 -14.08
N LEU A 375 9.89 -5.82 -15.01
CA LEU A 375 10.16 -6.42 -16.31
C LEU A 375 11.32 -5.63 -16.95
N PRO A 376 12.30 -6.29 -17.59
CA PRO A 376 13.29 -5.57 -18.37
C PRO A 376 12.55 -4.73 -19.41
N ALA A 377 12.98 -3.47 -19.58
CA ALA A 377 12.44 -2.61 -20.63
C ALA A 377 12.46 -3.37 -21.96
N PRO A 378 11.39 -3.33 -22.77
CA PRO A 378 11.41 -3.98 -24.07
C PRO A 378 12.60 -3.43 -24.85
N ALA A 379 13.46 -4.33 -25.32
CA ALA A 379 14.53 -3.98 -26.23
C ALA A 379 13.90 -3.25 -27.41
N ALA A 380 14.38 -2.03 -27.69
CA ALA A 380 14.03 -1.34 -28.91
C ALA A 380 14.33 -2.26 -30.10
N ASP A 381 13.35 -2.33 -31.01
CA ASP A 381 13.28 -3.20 -32.19
C ASP A 381 14.65 -3.57 -32.78
N LEU A 382 15.02 -4.85 -32.64
CA LEU A 382 15.85 -5.52 -33.62
C LEU A 382 14.91 -6.26 -34.58
N ALA A 383 14.77 -5.70 -35.77
CA ALA A 383 14.03 -6.31 -36.86
C ALA A 383 14.54 -7.74 -37.12
N ALA A 384 13.67 -8.73 -36.95
CA ALA A 384 13.95 -10.11 -37.33
C ALA A 384 14.02 -10.23 -38.86
N PRO A 385 14.98 -10.99 -39.43
CA PRO A 385 14.95 -11.34 -40.84
C PRO A 385 13.85 -12.39 -41.12
N ALA A 386 13.29 -12.31 -42.33
CA ALA A 386 12.16 -13.09 -42.83
C ALA A 386 12.37 -14.62 -42.81
N PRO A 387 11.31 -15.44 -42.70
CA PRO A 387 11.41 -16.89 -42.60
C PRO A 387 11.66 -17.53 -43.96
N ALA A 388 12.51 -18.56 -43.99
CA ALA A 388 12.64 -19.50 -45.10
C ALA A 388 11.69 -20.69 -44.92
N ALA A 389 11.22 -21.23 -46.05
CA ALA A 389 10.22 -22.29 -46.19
C ALA A 389 10.62 -23.67 -45.58
N PRO A 390 9.67 -24.60 -45.35
CA PRO A 390 9.85 -25.72 -44.43
C PRO A 390 10.48 -26.95 -45.09
N SER A 391 11.34 -27.63 -44.35
CA SER A 391 11.78 -29.00 -44.64
C SER A 391 11.05 -29.98 -43.72
N ALA A 392 10.39 -30.95 -44.33
CA ALA A 392 9.70 -32.05 -43.66
C ALA A 392 10.69 -33.00 -42.97
N VAL A 393 10.40 -33.39 -41.73
CA VAL A 393 10.95 -34.62 -41.13
C VAL A 393 9.86 -35.38 -40.38
N GLN A 394 9.88 -36.68 -40.60
CA GLN A 394 8.95 -37.72 -40.21
C GLN A 394 8.97 -38.05 -38.71
N GLY A 395 7.77 -38.31 -38.18
CA GLY A 395 7.38 -39.50 -37.43
C GLY A 395 8.30 -40.02 -36.32
N LEU A 396 7.89 -39.80 -35.06
CA LEU A 396 8.16 -40.71 -33.95
C LEU A 396 6.85 -41.07 -33.27
N VAL A 397 6.44 -42.33 -33.49
CA VAL A 397 5.35 -43.00 -32.77
C VAL A 397 5.93 -43.46 -31.43
N SER A 398 5.29 -43.08 -30.32
CA SER A 398 5.60 -43.60 -28.97
C SER A 398 4.53 -44.60 -28.50
N PRO A 399 4.91 -45.60 -27.67
CA PRO A 399 4.12 -46.79 -27.34
C PRO A 399 3.05 -46.55 -26.26
N PRO A 400 2.11 -47.49 -26.05
CA PRO A 400 0.90 -47.24 -25.28
C PRO A 400 1.14 -47.39 -23.76
N GLY A 401 1.00 -46.30 -23.03
CA GLY A 401 1.02 -46.30 -21.56
C GLY A 401 0.58 -44.96 -21.00
N GLU A 402 -0.53 -44.98 -20.25
CA GLU A 402 -1.17 -43.86 -19.53
C GLU A 402 -1.70 -42.69 -20.39
N ARG A 403 -3.03 -42.62 -20.51
CA ARG A 403 -3.71 -41.46 -21.10
C ARG A 403 -3.55 -40.24 -20.18
N LYS A 404 -2.48 -39.47 -20.37
CA LYS A 404 -2.32 -38.13 -19.79
C LYS A 404 -3.58 -37.31 -20.05
N THR A 405 -4.11 -36.65 -19.01
CA THR A 405 -5.29 -35.79 -19.10
C THR A 405 -5.03 -34.58 -20.00
N VAL A 406 -6.08 -34.00 -20.59
CA VAL A 406 -5.97 -32.80 -21.45
C VAL A 406 -5.21 -31.67 -20.75
N ALA A 407 -5.49 -31.46 -19.45
CA ALA A 407 -4.82 -30.44 -18.64
C ALA A 407 -3.33 -30.72 -18.39
N GLN A 408 -2.90 -31.98 -18.35
CA GLN A 408 -1.48 -32.33 -18.25
C GLN A 408 -0.76 -32.11 -19.57
N ARG A 409 -1.39 -32.46 -20.70
CA ARG A 409 -0.83 -32.24 -22.04
C ARG A 409 -0.65 -30.76 -22.37
N LEU A 410 -1.61 -29.92 -21.95
CA LEU A 410 -1.51 -28.46 -22.15
C LEU A 410 -0.40 -27.82 -21.29
N ARG A 411 -0.15 -28.35 -20.09
CA ARG A 411 0.95 -27.89 -19.23
C ARG A 411 2.31 -28.26 -19.82
N GLU A 412 2.49 -29.51 -20.22
CA GLU A 412 3.71 -29.99 -20.86
C GLU A 412 4.01 -29.22 -22.16
N LEU A 413 2.97 -28.92 -22.96
CA LEU A 413 3.12 -28.11 -24.16
C LEU A 413 3.55 -26.66 -23.85
N SER A 414 3.06 -26.09 -22.74
CA SER A 414 3.47 -24.75 -22.28
C SER A 414 4.91 -24.73 -21.78
N GLU A 415 5.37 -25.79 -21.12
CA GLU A 415 6.76 -25.94 -20.69
C GLU A 415 7.71 -26.04 -21.88
N LEU A 416 7.36 -26.83 -22.91
CA LEU A 416 8.16 -26.95 -24.13
C LEU A 416 8.31 -25.61 -24.88
N ARG A 417 7.25 -24.79 -24.89
CA ARG A 417 7.30 -23.42 -25.43
C ARG A 417 8.22 -22.53 -24.60
N GLN A 418 8.12 -22.57 -23.26
CA GLN A 418 8.98 -21.77 -22.38
C GLN A 418 10.46 -22.13 -22.50
N GLN A 419 10.76 -23.39 -22.81
CA GLN A 419 12.12 -23.86 -23.06
C GLN A 419 12.61 -23.56 -24.50
N ASN A 420 11.83 -22.86 -25.33
CA ASN A 420 12.10 -22.62 -26.75
C ASN A 420 12.37 -23.90 -27.55
N VAL A 421 11.79 -25.04 -27.13
CA VAL A 421 11.94 -26.33 -27.82
C VAL A 421 10.99 -26.44 -29.01
N ILE A 422 9.86 -25.74 -28.95
CA ILE A 422 8.89 -25.61 -30.04
C ILE A 422 8.62 -24.15 -30.35
N THR A 423 8.32 -23.86 -31.60
CA THR A 423 7.93 -22.52 -32.06
C THR A 423 6.50 -22.17 -31.64
N GLU A 424 6.14 -20.88 -31.70
CA GLU A 424 4.78 -20.43 -31.37
C GLU A 424 3.72 -21.07 -32.27
N GLU A 425 4.03 -21.26 -33.55
CA GLU A 425 3.11 -21.86 -34.52
C GLU A 425 2.87 -23.35 -34.19
N GLU A 426 3.92 -24.09 -33.87
CA GLU A 426 3.84 -25.49 -33.42
C GLU A 426 3.08 -25.63 -32.10
N TYR A 427 3.25 -24.67 -31.18
CA TYR A 427 2.49 -24.60 -29.93
C TYR A 427 0.98 -24.43 -30.19
N GLN A 428 0.58 -23.50 -31.07
CA GLN A 428 -0.84 -23.26 -31.36
C GLN A 428 -1.48 -24.45 -32.08
N ASP A 429 -0.74 -25.13 -32.97
CA ASP A 429 -1.21 -26.32 -33.66
C ASP A 429 -1.38 -27.52 -32.72
N ALA A 430 -0.39 -27.79 -31.86
CA ALA A 430 -0.48 -28.86 -30.87
C ALA A 430 -1.59 -28.58 -29.83
N ARG A 431 -1.76 -27.32 -29.42
CA ARG A 431 -2.84 -26.91 -28.51
C ARG A 431 -4.21 -27.14 -29.14
N ARG A 432 -4.40 -26.79 -30.42
CA ARG A 432 -5.64 -27.07 -31.16
C ARG A 432 -5.94 -28.57 -31.22
N ARG A 433 -4.95 -29.41 -31.52
CA ARG A 433 -5.13 -30.88 -31.56
C ARG A 433 -5.56 -31.43 -30.19
N ILE A 434 -4.87 -31.04 -29.11
CA ILE A 434 -5.19 -31.47 -27.74
C ILE A 434 -6.61 -31.07 -27.33
N LEU A 435 -7.06 -29.88 -27.71
CA LEU A 435 -8.42 -29.41 -27.41
C LEU A 435 -9.49 -30.05 -28.31
N SER A 436 -9.14 -30.39 -29.56
CA SER A 436 -10.04 -31.07 -30.49
C SER A 436 -10.19 -32.58 -30.23
N GLY A 437 -9.33 -33.16 -29.40
CA GLY A 437 -9.36 -34.59 -29.05
C GLY A 437 -8.90 -35.54 -30.16
N VAL A 438 -8.24 -35.02 -31.20
CA VAL A 438 -7.71 -35.75 -32.37
C VAL A 438 -6.26 -36.15 -32.17
#